data_AF-A0A5S3VSY5-F1
#
_entry.id   AF-A0A5S3VSY5-F1
#
_cell.length_a   1.000
_cell.length_b   1.000
_cell.length_c   1.000
_cell.angle_alpha   90.00
_cell.angle_beta   90.00
_cell.angle_gamma   90.00
#
_symmetry.space_group_name_H-M   'P 1'
#
loop_
_entity.id
_entity.type
_entity.pdbx_description
1 polymer ?
#
loop_
_entity_poly.entity_id
_entity_poly.type
_entity_poly.pdbx_seq_one_letter_code
_entity_poly.pdbx_strand_id
1 'polypeptide(L)'
;RTQQQLGYLVGAGYAPFNSRAGLAFYVQSPNVDAHTLLSHHRAFIKQCVQDFAEIDEPHWQQAKHSLYRQIAEKDKNLRLRSQRFWLAISNPGVDFSLQSNLLTTLDAIS
;
A
#
# COMPACT_ATOMS: atom_id res chain seq x y z
N ARG A 1 -1.75 8.12 -13.29
CA ARG A 1 -2.69 7.82 -14.40
C ARG A 1 -3.49 9.05 -14.83
N THR A 2 -3.92 9.91 -13.89
CA THR A 2 -4.88 10.99 -14.13
C THR A 2 -4.29 12.32 -14.63
N GLN A 3 -2.99 12.57 -14.45
CA GLN A 3 -2.40 13.90 -14.74
C GLN A 3 -1.54 14.00 -16.01
N GLN A 4 -0.99 12.89 -16.52
CA GLN A 4 -0.05 12.94 -17.66
C GLN A 4 -0.42 11.95 -18.74
N GLN A 5 -1.69 11.91 -19.17
CA GLN A 5 -2.33 10.93 -20.07
C GLN A 5 -1.50 10.50 -21.31
N LEU A 6 -0.45 9.70 -21.12
CA LEU A 6 0.51 9.30 -22.17
C LEU A 6 0.53 7.78 -22.39
N GLY A 7 -0.52 7.07 -21.98
CA GLY A 7 -0.64 5.63 -22.22
C GLY A 7 0.34 4.78 -21.40
N TYR A 8 0.43 5.02 -20.08
CA TYR A 8 1.30 4.24 -19.20
C TYR A 8 0.50 3.39 -18.18
N LEU A 9 1.03 2.18 -17.91
CA LEU A 9 0.60 1.32 -16.82
C LEU A 9 1.36 1.75 -15.56
N VAL A 10 0.63 2.16 -14.53
CA VAL A 10 1.19 2.58 -13.24
C VAL A 10 0.46 1.87 -12.11
N GLY A 11 1.23 1.36 -11.17
CA GLY A 11 0.71 0.88 -9.89
C GLY A 11 1.69 1.14 -8.76
N ALA A 12 1.12 1.26 -7.58
CA ALA A 12 1.83 1.34 -6.32
C ALA A 12 1.14 0.37 -5.35
N GLY A 13 1.90 -0.31 -4.51
CA GLY A 13 1.32 -1.24 -3.57
C GLY A 13 2.28 -1.72 -2.49
N TYR A 14 1.69 -2.30 -1.46
CA TYR A 14 2.42 -3.00 -0.41
C TYR A 14 3.20 -4.17 -1.01
N ALA A 15 4.52 -4.15 -0.84
CA ALA A 15 5.44 -5.15 -1.36
C ALA A 15 6.45 -5.52 -0.27
N PRO A 16 6.11 -6.50 0.59
CA PRO A 16 7.03 -6.95 1.62
C PRO A 16 8.22 -7.69 1.01
N PHE A 17 9.42 -7.43 1.52
CA PHE A 17 10.63 -8.13 1.13
C PHE A 17 11.36 -8.61 2.39
N ASN A 18 11.63 -9.92 2.49
CA ASN A 18 12.26 -10.54 3.66
C ASN A 18 11.65 -10.12 5.00
N SER A 19 10.32 -10.20 5.11
CA SER A 19 9.55 -9.81 6.30
C SER A 19 9.62 -8.33 6.68
N ARG A 20 10.12 -7.46 5.80
CA ARG A 20 10.11 -6.01 5.97
C ARG A 20 9.06 -5.39 5.06
N ALA A 21 8.26 -4.49 5.62
CA ALA A 21 7.29 -3.72 4.85
C ALA A 21 8.01 -2.83 3.82
N GLY A 22 7.42 -2.74 2.63
CA GLY A 22 7.92 -1.94 1.53
C GLY A 22 6.81 -1.47 0.62
N LEU A 23 7.12 -0.46 -0.19
CA LEU A 23 6.25 0.05 -1.24
C LEU A 23 6.94 -0.18 -2.58
N ALA A 24 6.27 -0.90 -3.48
CA ALA A 24 6.72 -1.05 -4.85
C ALA A 24 5.94 -0.10 -5.75
N PHE A 25 6.66 0.58 -6.64
CA PHE A 25 6.10 1.38 -7.71
C PHE A 25 6.56 0.79 -9.03
N TYR A 26 5.65 0.68 -9.99
CA TYR A 26 6.00 0.31 -11.34
C TYR A 26 5.37 1.29 -12.32
N VAL A 27 6.13 1.63 -13.36
CA VAL A 27 5.69 2.45 -14.47
C VAL A 27 6.20 1.83 -15.76
N GLN A 28 5.31 1.68 -16.73
CA GLN A 28 5.66 1.25 -18.08
C GLN A 28 5.02 2.20 -19.08
N SER A 29 5.82 2.73 -20.00
CA SER A 29 5.36 3.54 -21.12
C SER A 29 5.97 3.00 -22.42
N PRO A 30 5.20 2.90 -23.51
CA PRO A 30 5.76 2.57 -24.82
C PRO A 30 6.44 3.77 -25.51
N ASN A 31 6.21 4.99 -25.02
CA ASN A 31 6.55 6.24 -25.72
C ASN A 31 7.58 7.09 -24.97
N VAL A 32 7.94 6.71 -23.74
CA VAL A 32 8.82 7.48 -22.86
C VAL A 32 9.96 6.59 -22.39
N ASP A 33 11.18 7.08 -22.50
CA ASP A 33 12.38 6.35 -22.10
C ASP A 33 12.50 6.22 -20.57
N ALA A 34 13.32 5.27 -20.13
CA ALA A 34 13.47 4.94 -18.72
C ALA A 34 14.04 6.09 -17.87
N HIS A 35 14.91 6.95 -18.43
CA HIS A 35 15.49 8.07 -17.68
C HIS A 35 14.46 9.16 -17.40
N THR A 36 13.61 9.45 -18.38
CA THR A 36 12.50 10.38 -18.23
C THR A 36 11.48 9.85 -17.22
N LEU A 37 11.11 8.56 -17.30
CA LEU A 37 10.22 7.92 -16.32
C LEU A 37 10.77 7.97 -14.89
N LEU A 38 12.07 7.70 -14.71
CA LEU A 38 12.72 7.79 -13.41
C LEU A 38 12.70 9.21 -12.84
N SER A 39 12.87 10.22 -13.69
CA SER A 39 12.81 11.63 -13.29
C SER A 39 11.41 12.02 -12.81
N HIS A 40 10.37 11.62 -13.55
CA HIS A 40 8.99 11.81 -13.11
C HIS A 40 8.66 11.03 -11.83
N HIS A 41 9.15 9.81 -11.70
CA HIS A 41 8.96 9.00 -10.49
C HIS A 41 9.56 9.69 -9.26
N ARG A 42 10.80 10.20 -9.36
CA ARG A 42 11.44 10.96 -8.26
C ARG A 42 10.67 12.22 -7.90
N ALA A 43 10.20 12.98 -8.89
CA ALA A 43 9.39 14.16 -8.65
C ALA A 43 8.06 13.82 -7.96
N PHE A 44 7.41 12.74 -8.40
CA PHE A 44 6.18 12.23 -7.78
C PHE A 44 6.40 11.83 -6.32
N ILE A 45 7.44 11.04 -6.01
CA ILE A 45 7.73 10.64 -4.62
C ILE A 45 8.00 11.86 -3.74
N LYS A 46 8.78 12.84 -4.25
CA LYS A 46 9.04 14.08 -3.53
C LYS A 46 7.75 14.83 -3.22
N GLN A 47 6.89 15.00 -4.23
CA GLN A 47 5.60 15.69 -4.06
C GLN A 47 4.70 14.93 -3.07
N CYS A 48 4.57 13.61 -3.18
CA CYS A 48 3.78 12.82 -2.24
C CYS A 48 4.24 13.00 -0.79
N VAL A 49 5.56 13.02 -0.53
CA VAL A 49 6.07 13.25 0.82
C VAL A 49 5.69 14.65 1.33
N GLN A 50 5.69 15.66 0.47
CA GLN A 50 5.23 17.01 0.81
C GLN A 50 3.73 17.03 1.09
N ASP A 51 2.92 16.42 0.23
CA ASP A 51 1.47 16.32 0.39
C ASP A 51 1.09 15.60 1.70
N PHE A 52 1.82 14.54 2.07
CA PHE A 52 1.62 13.84 3.35
C PHE A 52 2.02 14.68 4.56
N ALA A 53 3.02 15.56 4.44
CA ALA A 53 3.40 16.47 5.53
C ALA A 53 2.38 17.60 5.74
N GLU A 54 1.60 17.92 4.71
CA GLU A 54 0.61 18.99 4.70
C GLU A 54 -0.84 18.49 4.85
N ILE A 55 -1.04 17.17 4.99
CA ILE A 55 -2.38 16.59 5.14
C ILE A 55 -3.03 17.12 6.43
N ASP A 56 -4.28 17.57 6.31
CA ASP A 56 -5.04 17.99 7.48
C ASP A 56 -5.60 16.79 8.26
N GLU A 57 -5.98 17.06 9.50
CA GLU A 57 -6.50 16.05 10.41
C GLU A 57 -7.76 15.33 9.85
N PRO A 58 -8.77 16.02 9.28
CA PRO A 58 -9.94 15.36 8.70
C PRO A 58 -9.60 14.37 7.57
N HIS A 59 -8.74 14.76 6.62
CA HIS A 59 -8.36 13.88 5.51
C HIS A 59 -7.51 12.71 5.98
N TRP A 60 -6.63 12.93 6.95
CA TRP A 60 -5.86 11.88 7.60
C TRP A 60 -6.78 10.84 8.26
N GLN A 61 -7.73 11.29 9.09
CA GLN A 61 -8.69 10.39 9.74
C GLN A 61 -9.55 9.63 8.74
N GLN A 62 -9.97 10.27 7.63
CA GLN A 62 -10.70 9.60 6.57
C GLN A 62 -9.86 8.50 5.88
N ALA A 63 -8.57 8.75 5.64
CA ALA A 63 -7.66 7.77 5.07
C ALA A 63 -7.47 6.58 6.01
N LYS A 64 -7.20 6.85 7.29
CA LYS A 64 -7.09 5.86 8.36
C LYS A 64 -8.35 5.00 8.48
N HIS A 65 -9.53 5.62 8.52
CA HIS A 65 -10.80 4.91 8.58
C HIS A 65 -11.07 4.04 7.34
N SER A 66 -10.70 4.52 6.15
CA SER A 66 -10.84 3.76 4.92
C SER A 66 -9.94 2.52 4.91
N LEU A 67 -8.69 2.67 5.37
CA LEU A 67 -7.76 1.55 5.51
C LEU A 67 -8.22 0.56 6.60
N TYR A 68 -8.71 1.05 7.73
CA TYR A 68 -9.28 0.22 8.79
C TYR A 68 -10.38 -0.69 8.23
N ARG A 69 -11.33 -0.14 7.46
CA ARG A 69 -12.41 -0.93 6.86
C ARG A 69 -11.90 -1.99 5.89
N GLN A 70 -10.85 -1.70 5.13
CA GLN A 70 -10.24 -2.68 4.22
C GLN A 70 -9.57 -3.82 4.99
N ILE A 71 -8.85 -3.51 6.07
CA ILE A 71 -8.17 -4.52 6.91
C ILE A 71 -9.19 -5.35 7.68
N ALA A 72 -10.25 -4.72 8.22
CA ALA A 72 -11.28 -5.39 9.02
C ALA A 72 -12.29 -6.20 8.18
N GLU A 73 -12.23 -6.11 6.84
CA GLU A 73 -13.13 -6.85 5.97
C GLU A 73 -12.95 -8.36 6.18
N LYS A 74 -14.07 -9.09 6.32
CA LYS A 74 -14.05 -10.54 6.46
C LYS A 74 -13.72 -11.20 5.12
N ASP A 75 -13.05 -12.34 5.19
CA ASP A 75 -12.74 -13.15 4.01
C ASP A 75 -14.04 -13.46 3.22
N LYS A 76 -14.13 -12.97 1.97
CA LYS A 76 -15.35 -13.11 1.14
C LYS A 76 -15.67 -14.54 0.73
N ASN A 77 -14.69 -15.42 0.81
CA ASN A 77 -14.80 -16.83 0.46
C ASN A 77 -13.71 -17.66 1.14
N LEU A 78 -13.86 -18.98 1.10
CA LEU A 78 -12.93 -19.94 1.70
C LEU A 78 -11.52 -19.83 1.13
N ARG A 79 -11.37 -19.52 -0.16
CA ARG A 79 -10.05 -19.39 -0.79
C ARG A 79 -9.24 -18.26 -0.14
N LEU A 80 -9.84 -17.08 0.04
CA LEU A 80 -9.18 -15.94 0.71
C LEU A 80 -8.81 -16.26 2.16
N ARG A 81 -9.73 -16.92 2.89
CA ARG A 81 -9.46 -17.36 4.27
C ARG A 81 -8.30 -18.34 4.35
N SER A 82 -8.26 -19.35 3.49
CA SER A 82 -7.18 -20.32 3.43
C SER A 82 -5.84 -19.66 3.08
N GLN A 83 -5.83 -18.70 2.15
CA GLN A 83 -4.62 -17.95 1.82
C GLN A 83 -4.10 -17.14 3.01
N ARG A 84 -4.99 -16.47 3.75
CA ARG A 84 -4.61 -15.71 4.96
C ARG A 84 -4.02 -16.61 6.05
N PHE A 85 -4.62 -17.77 6.29
CA PHE A 85 -4.08 -18.74 7.24
C PHE A 85 -2.77 -19.36 6.78
N TRP A 86 -2.63 -19.64 5.48
CA TRP A 86 -1.37 -20.14 4.94
C TRP A 86 -0.22 -19.16 5.16
N LEU A 87 -0.46 -17.86 4.96
CA LEU A 87 0.52 -16.81 5.26
C LEU A 87 0.91 -16.80 6.75
N ALA A 88 -0.06 -16.95 7.65
CA ALA A 88 0.22 -17.02 9.09
C ALA A 88 1.09 -18.25 9.43
N ILE A 89 0.78 -19.41 8.86
CA ILE A 89 1.55 -20.65 9.05
C ILE A 89 2.97 -20.53 8.53
N SER A 90 3.19 -19.82 7.41
CA SER A 90 4.54 -19.63 6.85
C SER A 90 5.44 -18.70 7.67
N ASN A 91 4.89 -17.98 8.65
CA ASN A 91 5.65 -17.09 9.53
C ASN A 91 5.98 -17.75 10.87
N PRO A 92 7.15 -17.48 11.48
CA PRO A 92 7.47 -17.96 12.82
C PRO A 92 6.49 -17.42 13.87
N GLY A 93 6.08 -18.23 14.84
CA GLY A 93 5.23 -17.79 15.97
C GLY A 93 3.73 -17.69 15.65
N VAL A 94 3.19 -18.70 14.94
CA VAL A 94 1.80 -18.74 14.46
C VAL A 94 0.77 -18.50 15.57
N ASP A 95 0.05 -17.38 15.50
CA ASP A 95 -1.07 -17.03 16.39
C ASP A 95 -2.31 -16.49 15.63
N PHE A 96 -2.23 -16.43 14.30
CA PHE A 96 -3.26 -15.88 13.40
C PHE A 96 -3.71 -14.44 13.75
N SER A 97 -2.91 -13.70 14.52
CA SER A 97 -3.26 -12.38 15.09
C SER A 97 -2.90 -11.20 14.17
N LEU A 98 -2.34 -11.46 12.97
CA LEU A 98 -1.88 -10.40 12.06
C LEU A 98 -2.95 -9.33 11.80
N GLN A 99 -4.20 -9.72 11.56
CA GLN A 99 -5.28 -8.78 11.31
C GLN A 99 -5.56 -7.89 12.52
N SER A 100 -5.67 -8.46 13.72
CA SER A 100 -5.90 -7.68 14.95
C SER A 100 -4.73 -6.75 15.24
N ASN A 101 -3.49 -7.24 15.07
CA ASN A 101 -2.29 -6.44 15.31
C ASN A 101 -2.20 -5.26 14.34
N LEU A 102 -2.56 -5.45 13.07
CA LEU A 102 -2.61 -4.36 12.08
C LEU A 102 -3.65 -3.31 12.44
N LEU A 103 -4.85 -3.71 12.90
CA LEU A 103 -5.89 -2.77 13.33
C LEU A 103 -5.45 -2.00 14.58
N THR A 104 -4.92 -2.67 15.60
CA THR A 104 -4.39 -2.02 16.81
C THR A 104 -3.25 -1.06 16.48
N THR A 105 -2.34 -1.46 15.59
CA THR A 105 -1.24 -0.59 15.17
C THR A 105 -1.76 0.62 14.43
N LEU A 106 -2.69 0.43 13.49
CA LEU A 106 -3.30 1.54 12.74
C LEU A 106 -3.96 2.55 13.68
N ASP A 107 -4.72 2.08 14.67
CA ASP A 107 -5.37 2.94 15.66
C ASP A 107 -4.37 3.75 16.49
N ALA A 108 -3.19 3.19 16.77
CA ALA A 108 -2.13 3.85 17.52
C ALA A 108 -1.30 4.86 16.71
N ILE A 109 -1.37 4.84 15.36
CA ILE A 109 -0.69 5.83 14.53
C ILE A 109 -1.40 7.18 14.69
N SER A 110 -0.63 8.19 15.12
CA SER A 110 -1.02 9.61 15.20
C SER A 110 -1.11 10.21 13.81
#